data_AF-A0A4P7WA55-F1
#
_entry.id   AF-A0A4P7WA55-F1
#
_cell.length_a   1.000
_cell.length_b   1.000
_cell.length_c   1.000
_cell.angle_alpha   90.00
_cell.angle_beta   90.00
_cell.angle_gamma   90.00
#
_symmetry.space_group_name_H-M   'P 1'
#
loop_
_entity.id
_entity.type
_entity.pdbx_description
1 polymer ?
#
loop_
_entity_poly.entity_id
_entity_poly.type
_entity_poly.pdbx_seq_one_letter_code
_entity_poly.pdbx_strand_id
1 'polypeptide(L)'
;MANEDKRAFVVPFPEFKAHPGCYACDHHVVRIRDKDANLLEEHEAIGDTAETAGDWALDQGYEVFIQKEELVRNGVKPDPKDPSQWRSYKEADRRLNKRKTLEEASKEA
;
A
#
# COMPACT_ATOMS: atom_id res chain seq x y z
N MET A 1 -10.87 -11.16 -15.23
CA MET A 1 -9.55 -11.17 -15.90
C MET A 1 -8.59 -10.62 -14.88
N ALA A 2 -7.80 -11.47 -14.22
CA ALA A 2 -6.77 -11.00 -13.30
C ALA A 2 -5.72 -10.27 -14.13
N ASN A 3 -5.39 -9.03 -13.78
CA ASN A 3 -4.25 -8.33 -14.37
C ASN A 3 -2.99 -8.98 -13.80
N GLU A 4 -2.63 -10.16 -14.32
CA GLU A 4 -1.57 -11.04 -13.80
C GLU A 4 -0.16 -10.40 -13.76
N ASP A 5 0.01 -9.21 -14.34
CA ASP A 5 1.29 -8.50 -14.42
C ASP A 5 1.34 -7.17 -13.64
N LYS A 6 0.24 -6.73 -12.99
CA LYS A 6 0.20 -5.43 -12.30
C LYS A 6 0.27 -5.59 -10.77
N ARG A 7 1.28 -4.94 -10.17
CA ARG A 7 1.53 -4.93 -8.73
C ARG A 7 1.33 -3.53 -8.16
N ALA A 8 0.62 -3.43 -7.04
CA ALA A 8 0.38 -2.20 -6.32
C ALA A 8 1.36 -2.09 -5.15
N PHE A 9 2.21 -1.06 -5.16
CA PHE A 9 3.15 -0.77 -4.09
C PHE A 9 2.65 0.41 -3.27
N VAL A 10 2.33 0.16 -2.00
CA VAL A 10 1.87 1.18 -1.06
C VAL A 10 3.07 1.77 -0.35
N VAL A 11 3.25 3.09 -0.51
CA VAL A 11 4.33 3.84 0.12
C VAL A 11 3.78 5.06 0.86
N PRO A 12 4.39 5.49 1.96
CA PRO A 12 3.98 6.70 2.68
C PRO A 12 4.34 7.97 1.92
N PHE A 13 3.51 9.01 2.03
CA PHE A 13 3.74 10.32 1.43
C PHE A 13 3.53 11.46 2.43
N PRO A 14 4.35 12.55 2.37
CA PRO A 14 5.48 12.77 1.47
C PRO A 14 6.58 11.72 1.65
N GLU A 15 7.23 11.34 0.53
CA GLU A 15 8.39 10.44 0.56
C GLU A 15 9.47 11.07 1.43
N PHE A 16 9.50 10.65 2.70
CA PHE A 16 10.44 11.08 3.73
C PHE A 16 10.44 12.59 4.05
N LYS A 17 9.67 12.98 5.06
CA LYS A 17 10.17 13.97 6.04
C LYS A 17 10.78 13.21 7.21
N ALA A 18 12.00 12.72 7.03
CA ALA A 18 12.76 12.06 8.07
C ALA A 18 13.07 13.04 9.21
N HIS A 19 12.15 13.15 10.18
CA HIS A 19 12.46 13.71 11.47
C HIS A 19 12.35 12.57 12.50
N PRO A 20 13.41 12.26 13.28
CA PRO A 20 13.44 11.14 14.23
C PRO A 20 12.46 11.26 15.43
N GLY A 21 11.46 12.15 15.33
CA GLY A 21 10.39 12.33 16.31
C GLY A 21 9.05 12.82 15.72
N CYS A 22 8.91 12.90 14.39
CA CYS A 22 7.66 13.32 13.72
C CYS A 22 7.29 12.30 12.65
N TYR A 23 6.74 11.18 13.10
CA TYR A 23 6.15 10.17 12.21
C TYR A 23 4.70 10.57 11.89
N ALA A 24 4.53 11.69 11.20
CA ALA A 24 3.24 12.08 10.64
C ALA A 24 3.29 11.77 9.14
N CYS A 25 2.87 10.55 8.78
CA CYS A 25 2.51 10.25 7.40
C CYS A 25 1.12 10.85 7.19
N ASP A 26 1.01 11.93 6.41
CA ASP A 26 -0.28 12.56 6.14
C ASP A 26 -1.19 11.64 5.28
N HIS A 27 -0.60 10.82 4.41
CA HIS A 27 -1.34 9.86 3.58
C HIS A 27 -0.41 8.81 2.95
N HIS A 28 -1.00 7.75 2.41
CA HIS A 28 -0.30 6.71 1.65
C HIS A 28 -0.66 6.79 0.17
N VAL A 29 0.32 6.55 -0.70
CA VAL A 29 0.18 6.54 -2.15
C VAL A 29 0.35 5.13 -2.67
N VAL A 30 -0.41 4.80 -3.70
CA VAL A 30 -0.38 3.49 -4.35
C VAL A 30 0.28 3.63 -5.72
N ARG A 31 1.44 3.01 -5.89
CA ARG A 31 2.19 2.98 -7.15
C ARG A 31 1.93 1.66 -7.85
N ILE A 32 1.19 1.70 -8.95
CA ILE A 32 0.97 0.54 -9.80
C ILE A 32 2.17 0.37 -10.71
N ARG A 33 2.77 -0.81 -10.68
CA ARG A 33 3.94 -1.16 -11.48
C ARG A 33 3.73 -2.47 -12.22
N ASP A 34 4.46 -2.65 -13.30
CA ASP A 34 4.53 -3.93 -14.00
C ASP A 34 5.57 -4.87 -13.36
N LYS A 35 5.71 -6.10 -13.89
CA LYS A 35 6.68 -7.11 -13.41
C LYS A 35 8.15 -6.66 -13.45
N ASP A 36 8.51 -5.78 -14.38
CA ASP A 36 9.85 -5.20 -14.52
C ASP A 36 10.06 -3.98 -13.60
N ALA A 37 9.06 -3.72 -12.74
CA ALA A 37 9.00 -2.62 -11.78
C ALA A 37 8.97 -1.22 -12.43
N ASN A 38 8.53 -1.10 -13.68
CA ASN A 38 8.28 0.22 -14.27
C ASN A 38 6.97 0.79 -13.71
N LEU A 39 6.99 2.08 -13.41
CA LEU A 39 5.80 2.79 -12.94
C LEU A 39 4.80 2.91 -14.08
N LEU A 40 3.59 2.38 -13.86
CA LEU A 40 2.48 2.51 -14.79
C LEU A 40 1.56 3.65 -14.36
N GLU A 41 1.14 3.63 -13.10
CA GLU A 41 0.12 4.54 -12.55
C GLU A 41 0.50 4.88 -11.09
N GLU A 42 0.19 6.09 -10.64
CA GLU A 42 0.34 6.51 -9.24
C GLU A 42 -0.97 7.12 -8.77
N HIS A 43 -1.44 6.66 -7.62
CA HIS A 43 -2.64 7.14 -6.98
C HIS A 43 -2.28 7.77 -5.64
N GLU A 44 -2.46 9.09 -5.56
CA GLU A 44 -2.22 9.85 -4.36
C GLU A 44 -3.42 9.80 -3.40
N ALA A 45 -3.16 9.92 -2.10
CA ALA A 45 -4.19 10.10 -1.06
C ALA A 45 -5.30 9.03 -0.98
N ILE A 46 -4.96 7.75 -1.17
CA ILE A 46 -5.95 6.65 -1.08
C ILE A 46 -6.33 6.33 0.38
N GLY A 47 -5.61 6.87 1.36
CA GLY A 47 -6.02 6.87 2.76
C GLY A 47 -4.91 7.27 3.73
N ASP A 48 -5.30 7.44 4.99
CA ASP A 48 -4.39 7.83 6.08
C ASP A 48 -3.45 6.69 6.49
N THR A 49 -3.79 5.44 6.19
CA THR A 49 -2.98 4.25 6.55
C THR A 49 -2.56 3.43 5.33
N ALA A 50 -1.42 2.76 5.44
CA ALA A 50 -0.89 1.89 4.38
C ALA A 50 -1.87 0.75 4.05
N GLU A 51 -2.57 0.26 5.07
CA GLU A 51 -3.56 -0.77 4.88
C GLU A 51 -4.83 -0.24 4.21
N THR A 52 -5.30 0.99 4.51
CA THR A 52 -6.43 1.60 3.75
C THR A 52 -6.09 1.73 2.27
N ALA A 53 -4.88 2.19 1.97
CA ALA A 53 -4.37 2.23 0.60
C ALA A 53 -4.25 0.84 -0.02
N GLY A 54 -3.87 -0.16 0.78
CA GLY A 54 -3.82 -1.55 0.37
C GLY A 54 -5.20 -2.18 0.13
N ASP A 55 -6.19 -1.87 0.97
CA ASP A 55 -7.58 -2.31 0.85
C ASP A 55 -8.17 -1.85 -0.48
N TRP A 56 -8.01 -0.57 -0.81
CA TRP A 56 -8.41 -0.03 -2.11
C TRP A 56 -7.73 -0.76 -3.28
N ALA A 57 -6.42 -0.99 -3.20
CA ALA A 57 -5.68 -1.67 -4.26
C ALA A 57 -6.13 -3.15 -4.42
N LEU A 58 -6.51 -3.81 -3.32
CA LEU A 58 -7.11 -5.14 -3.35
C LEU A 58 -8.49 -5.11 -4.03
N ASP A 59 -9.33 -4.12 -3.73
CA ASP A 59 -10.66 -3.97 -4.35
C ASP A 59 -10.56 -3.69 -5.87
N GLN A 60 -9.46 -3.09 -6.34
CA GLN A 60 -9.16 -2.96 -7.77
C GLN A 60 -8.62 -4.25 -8.42
N GLY A 61 -8.31 -5.29 -7.63
CA GLY A 61 -7.80 -6.57 -8.10
C GLY A 61 -6.30 -6.61 -8.35
N TYR A 62 -5.51 -5.71 -7.75
CA TYR A 62 -4.05 -5.72 -7.85
C TYR A 62 -3.40 -6.65 -6.82
N GLU A 63 -2.18 -7.12 -7.13
CA GLU A 63 -1.32 -7.75 -6.13
C GLU A 63 -0.66 -6.67 -5.27
N VAL A 64 -1.01 -6.61 -3.98
CA VAL A 64 -0.65 -5.49 -3.10
C VAL A 64 0.59 -5.80 -2.26
N PHE A 65 1.50 -4.82 -2.23
CA PHE A 65 2.74 -4.83 -1.48
C PHE A 65 2.83 -3.57 -0.63
N ILE A 66 2.83 -3.73 0.68
CA ILE A 66 2.97 -2.61 1.61
C ILE A 66 4.42 -2.53 2.07
N GLN A 67 5.02 -1.34 2.09
CA GLN A 67 6.36 -1.17 2.64
C GLN A 67 6.38 -1.52 4.13
N LYS A 68 7.40 -2.27 4.58
CA LYS A 68 7.53 -2.64 5.99
C LYS A 68 7.73 -1.39 6.86
N GLU A 69 6.96 -1.29 7.93
CA GLU A 69 6.94 -0.13 8.84
C GLU A 69 8.34 0.19 9.40
N GLU A 70 9.14 -0.81 9.75
CA GLU A 70 10.52 -0.63 10.24
C GLU A 70 11.39 0.13 9.23
N LEU A 71 11.25 -0.17 7.94
CA LEU A 71 12.04 0.46 6.88
C LEU A 71 11.60 1.89 6.66
N VAL A 72 10.29 2.15 6.73
CA VAL A 72 9.75 3.51 6.72
C VAL A 72 10.30 4.31 7.91
N ARG A 73 10.28 3.73 9.13
CA ARG A 73 10.84 4.35 10.35
C ARG A 73 12.33 4.65 10.23
N ASN A 74 13.08 3.77 9.57
CA ASN A 74 14.52 3.92 9.35
C ASN A 74 14.86 4.84 8.17
N GLY A 75 13.88 5.46 7.50
CA GLY A 75 14.18 6.36 6.39
C GLY A 75 14.59 5.66 5.09
N VAL A 76 14.31 4.35 4.97
CA VAL A 76 14.77 3.54 3.84
C VAL A 76 13.90 3.80 2.61
N LYS A 77 14.51 4.33 1.55
CA LYS A 77 13.82 4.64 0.29
C LYS A 77 13.14 3.39 -0.30
N PRO A 78 11.85 3.47 -0.68
CA PRO A 78 11.13 2.35 -1.26
C PRO A 78 11.73 1.97 -2.61
N ASP A 79 12.16 0.72 -2.72
CA ASP A 79 12.65 0.10 -3.94
C ASP A 79 11.78 -1.11 -4.31
N PRO A 80 10.99 -1.04 -5.40
CA PRO A 80 10.06 -2.10 -5.80
C PRO A 80 10.78 -3.37 -6.30
N LYS A 81 12.08 -3.30 -6.58
CA LYS A 81 12.89 -4.45 -7.01
C LYS A 81 13.51 -5.17 -5.80
N ASP A 82 13.57 -4.55 -4.64
CA ASP A 82 14.03 -5.17 -3.40
C ASP A 82 12.86 -5.83 -2.64
N PRO A 83 12.63 -7.15 -2.78
CA PRO A 83 11.51 -7.84 -2.14
C PRO A 83 11.59 -7.81 -0.61
N SER A 84 12.78 -7.59 -0.05
CA SER A 84 12.99 -7.47 1.39
C SER A 84 12.27 -6.27 1.98
N GLN A 85 11.96 -5.24 1.19
CA GLN A 85 11.27 -4.05 1.70
C GLN A 85 9.76 -4.19 1.84
N TRP A 86 9.18 -5.22 1.24
CA TRP A 86 7.74 -5.32 1.06
C TRP A 86 7.18 -6.47 1.89
N ARG A 87 5.97 -6.26 2.40
CA ARG A 87 5.09 -7.34 2.86
C ARG A 87 3.95 -7.48 1.86
N SER A 88 3.65 -8.70 1.45
CA SER A 88 2.44 -8.98 0.68
C SER A 88 1.23 -8.67 1.54
N TYR A 89 0.27 -7.94 0.99
CA TYR A 89 -1.01 -7.66 1.62
C TYR A 89 -2.10 -8.36 0.82
N LYS A 90 -2.79 -9.31 1.44
CA LYS A 90 -3.82 -10.12 0.79
C LYS A 90 -5.14 -9.96 1.51
N GLU A 91 -6.21 -10.44 0.88
CA GLU A 91 -7.54 -10.44 1.49
C GLU A 91 -7.60 -11.22 2.82
N ALA A 92 -6.72 -12.21 3.01
CA ALA A 92 -6.55 -12.89 4.29
C ALA A 92 -6.08 -11.94 5.40
N ASP A 93 -5.15 -11.02 5.11
CA ASP A 93 -4.67 -10.01 6.05
C ASP A 93 -5.77 -8.99 6.40
N ARG A 94 -6.59 -8.59 5.41
CA ARG A 94 -7.78 -7.75 5.60
C ARG A 94 -8.76 -8.38 6.60
N ARG A 95 -9.10 -9.66 6.38
CA ARG A 95 -10.01 -10.44 7.23
C ARG A 95 -9.45 -10.70 8.64
N LEU A 96 -8.16 -11.01 8.77
CA LEU A 96 -7.48 -11.21 10.06
C LEU A 96 -7.57 -9.98 10.96
N ASN A 97 -7.49 -8.78 10.36
CA ASN A 97 -7.59 -7.51 11.08
C ASN A 97 -9.04 -7.01 11.25
N LYS A 98 -10.06 -7.82 10.91
CA LYS A 98 -11.49 -7.44 10.95
C LYS A 98 -11.81 -6.13 10.21
N ARG A 99 -11.05 -5.81 9.16
CA ARG A 99 -11.32 -4.63 8.33
C ARG A 99 -12.50 -4.92 7.43
N LYS A 100 -13.56 -4.14 7.56
CA LYS A 100 -14.76 -4.26 6.72
C LYS A 100 -14.41 -3.83 5.30
N THR A 101 -14.88 -4.60 4.33
CA THR A 101 -14.86 -4.19 2.93
C THR A 101 -15.78 -2.99 2.70
N LEU A 102 -15.56 -2.22 1.63
CA LEU A 102 -16.46 -1.12 1.23
C LEU A 102 -17.92 -1.60 1.05
N GLU A 103 -18.12 -2.83 0.57
CA GLU A 103 -19.45 -3.46 0.45
C GLU A 103 -20.09 -3.79 1.80
N GLU A 104 -19.30 -4.25 2.79
CA GLU A 104 -19.81 -4.53 4.14
C GLU A 104 -20.14 -3.25 4.90
N ALA A 105 -19.30 -2.21 4.77
CA ALA A 105 -19.58 -0.91 5.37
C ALA A 105 -20.85 -0.26 4.81
N SER A 106 -21.16 -0.49 3.54
CA SER A 106 -22.34 0.08 2.87
C SER A 106 -23.66 -0.64 3.20
N LYS A 107 -23.63 -1.87 3.75
CA LYS A 107 -24.82 -2.64 4.13
C LYS A 107 -25.32 -2.38 5.55
N GLU A 108 -24.55 -1.68 6.37
CA GLU A 108 -24.90 -1.30 7.75
C GLU A 108 -25.42 0.15 7.86
N ALA A 109 -25.59 0.86 6.74
CA ALA A 109 -26.17 2.20 6.67
C ALA A 109 -27.67 2.18 6.40
#